data_AF-A0A427DPY5-F1
#
_entry.id   AF-A0A427DPY5-F1
#
_cell.length_a   1.000
_cell.length_b   1.000
_cell.length_c   1.000
_cell.angle_alpha   90.00
_cell.angle_beta   90.00
_cell.angle_gamma   90.00
#
_symmetry.space_group_name_H-M   'P 1'
#
loop_
_entity.id
_entity.type
_entity.pdbx_description
1 polymer ?
#
loop_
_entity_poly.entity_id
_entity_poly.type
_entity_poly.pdbx_seq_one_letter_code
_entity_poly.pdbx_strand_id
1 'polypeptide(L)'
;MKKFSVHGTEIGSEISNQLDEIVVYGSPEAIREIGLFLIHAAYEMSSNGIDHVHLQDEIEGFTYKKHADIIAMQLPAPIKK
;
A
#
# COMPACT_ATOMS: atom_id res chain seq x y z
N MET A 1 -3.49 14.78 -12.72
CA MET A 1 -3.00 13.91 -11.61
C MET A 1 -1.91 13.01 -12.15
N LYS A 2 -0.95 12.60 -11.29
CA LYS A 2 -0.01 11.52 -11.61
C LYS A 2 -0.80 10.21 -11.79
N LYS A 3 -0.28 9.26 -12.59
CA LYS A 3 -0.92 7.95 -12.78
C LYS A 3 -0.87 7.17 -11.47
N PHE A 4 -1.99 6.58 -11.06
CA PHE A 4 -2.08 5.61 -9.96
C PHE A 4 -3.21 4.62 -10.28
N SER A 5 -3.13 3.43 -9.71
CA SER A 5 -4.21 2.45 -9.67
C SER A 5 -4.26 1.86 -8.27
N VAL A 6 -5.44 1.38 -7.87
CA VAL A 6 -5.66 0.79 -6.56
C VAL A 6 -6.17 -0.62 -6.78
N HIS A 7 -5.59 -1.58 -6.05
CA HIS A 7 -5.95 -2.99 -6.15
C HIS A 7 -6.22 -3.55 -4.76
N GLY A 8 -7.09 -4.55 -4.67
CA GLY A 8 -7.39 -5.26 -3.44
C GLY A 8 -7.60 -6.73 -3.67
N THR A 9 -7.29 -7.51 -2.64
CA THR A 9 -7.44 -8.97 -2.62
C THR A 9 -8.44 -9.33 -1.52
N GLU A 10 -9.46 -10.11 -1.87
CA GLU A 10 -10.45 -10.58 -0.91
C GLU A 10 -9.85 -11.57 0.09
N ILE A 11 -10.43 -11.67 1.29
CA ILE A 11 -9.98 -12.62 2.31
C ILE A 11 -10.11 -14.05 1.79
N GLY A 12 -8.99 -14.79 1.80
CA GLY A 12 -8.94 -16.17 1.31
C GLY A 12 -8.81 -16.31 -0.21
N SER A 13 -8.67 -15.19 -0.93
CA SER A 13 -8.35 -15.15 -2.36
C SER A 13 -6.87 -14.87 -2.57
N GLU A 14 -6.34 -15.37 -3.68
CA GLU A 14 -5.01 -14.99 -4.20
C GLU A 14 -5.13 -13.99 -5.37
N ILE A 15 -6.36 -13.67 -5.77
CA ILE A 15 -6.64 -12.82 -6.93
C ILE A 15 -6.79 -11.37 -6.47
N SER A 16 -5.94 -10.51 -7.01
CA SER A 16 -5.99 -9.06 -6.79
C SER A 16 -6.75 -8.37 -7.91
N ASN A 17 -7.79 -7.60 -7.58
CA ASN A 17 -8.65 -6.89 -8.52
C ASN A 17 -8.47 -5.38 -8.40
N GLN A 18 -8.60 -4.64 -9.51
CA GLN A 18 -8.60 -3.18 -9.47
C GLN A 18 -9.87 -2.66 -8.78
N LEU A 19 -9.73 -1.64 -7.94
CA LEU A 19 -10.79 -1.04 -7.14
C LEU A 19 -11.08 0.40 -7.58
N ASP A 20 -12.34 0.81 -7.47
CA ASP A 20 -12.75 2.20 -7.61
C ASP A 20 -12.60 2.99 -6.29
N GLU A 21 -12.67 2.30 -5.14
CA GLU A 21 -12.63 2.89 -3.81
C GLU A 21 -11.94 1.96 -2.79
N ILE A 22 -11.24 2.54 -1.81
CA ILE A 22 -10.87 1.89 -0.55
C ILE A 22 -11.53 2.65 0.60
N VAL A 23 -12.20 1.93 1.51
CA VAL A 23 -12.67 2.46 2.79
C VAL A 23 -11.80 1.92 3.92
N VAL A 24 -11.18 2.81 4.69
CA VAL A 24 -10.34 2.46 5.85
C VAL A 24 -11.08 2.78 7.14
N TYR A 25 -11.36 1.76 7.95
CA TYR A 25 -11.90 1.92 9.29
C TYR A 25 -10.77 1.83 10.32
N GLY A 26 -10.57 2.89 11.11
CA GLY A 26 -9.52 2.94 12.12
C GLY A 26 -9.69 4.10 13.08
N SER A 27 -8.95 4.08 14.19
CA SER A 27 -8.83 5.25 15.07
C SER A 27 -8.02 6.35 14.37
N PRO A 28 -8.11 7.62 14.83
CA PRO A 28 -7.31 8.70 14.28
C PRO A 28 -5.80 8.40 14.25
N GLU A 29 -5.28 7.70 15.27
CA GLU A 29 -3.88 7.29 15.37
C GLU A 29 -3.51 6.30 14.26
N ALA A 30 -4.32 5.26 14.04
CA ALA A 30 -4.09 4.28 12.98
C ALA A 30 -4.14 4.93 11.58
N ILE A 31 -5.09 5.85 11.34
CA ILE A 31 -5.17 6.58 10.07
C ILE A 31 -3.91 7.45 9.86
N ARG A 32 -3.39 8.07 10.93
CA ARG A 32 -2.15 8.85 10.87
C ARG A 32 -0.95 7.98 10.51
N GLU A 33 -0.82 6.81 11.13
CA GLU A 33 0.28 5.87 10.84
C GLU A 33 0.27 5.40 9.38
N ILE A 34 -0.91 5.04 8.85
CA ILE A 34 -1.07 4.71 7.42
C ILE A 34 -0.63 5.89 6.53
N GLY A 35 -1.00 7.12 6.90
CA GLY A 35 -0.58 8.31 6.16
C GLY A 35 0.94 8.53 6.18
N LEU A 36 1.58 8.33 7.33
CA LEU A 36 3.04 8.44 7.48
C LEU A 36 3.77 7.38 6.63
N PHE A 37 3.29 6.14 6.67
CA PHE A 37 3.78 5.06 5.81
C PHE A 37 3.74 5.45 4.33
N LEU A 38 2.62 5.97 3.83
CA LEU A 38 2.52 6.36 2.41
C LEU A 38 3.51 7.47 2.02
N ILE A 39 3.79 8.39 2.93
CA ILE A 39 4.79 9.45 2.72
C ILE A 39 6.21 8.84 2.68
N HIS A 40 6.51 7.95 3.61
CA HIS A 40 7.81 7.30 3.68
C HIS A 40 8.05 6.38 2.48
N ALA A 41 7.07 5.56 2.10
CA ALA A 41 7.14 4.71 0.92
C ALA A 41 7.40 5.53 -0.36
N ALA A 42 6.75 6.68 -0.52
CA ALA A 42 7.01 7.55 -1.67
C ALA A 42 8.46 8.08 -1.68
N TYR A 43 9.02 8.40 -0.51
CA TYR A 43 10.41 8.81 -0.39
C TYR A 43 11.36 7.67 -0.76
N GLU A 44 11.16 6.48 -0.19
CA GLU A 44 11.96 5.28 -0.43
C GLU A 44 11.96 4.87 -1.92
N MET A 45 10.79 4.87 -2.56
CA MET A 45 10.67 4.61 -4.00
C MET A 45 11.46 5.61 -4.83
N SER A 46 11.34 6.90 -4.51
CA SER A 46 11.97 7.96 -5.31
C SER A 46 13.48 8.09 -5.10
N SER A 47 13.97 7.81 -3.89
CA SER A 47 15.35 8.06 -3.49
C SER A 47 16.22 6.80 -3.54
N ASN A 48 15.63 5.65 -3.22
CA ASN A 48 16.36 4.39 -3.07
C ASN A 48 16.02 3.37 -4.17
N GLY A 49 15.10 3.70 -5.08
CA GLY A 49 14.71 2.85 -6.21
C GLY A 49 14.03 1.55 -5.77
N ILE A 50 13.37 1.57 -4.62
CA ILE A 50 12.61 0.43 -4.09
C ILE A 50 11.29 0.32 -4.86
N ASP A 51 10.97 -0.86 -5.39
CA ASP A 51 9.76 -1.06 -6.20
C ASP A 51 8.46 -1.13 -5.37
N HIS A 52 8.55 -1.55 -4.10
CA HIS A 52 7.40 -1.64 -3.20
C HIS A 52 7.80 -1.59 -1.72
N VAL A 53 6.89 -1.10 -0.87
CA VAL A 53 7.07 -1.03 0.59
C VAL A 53 5.78 -1.53 1.26
N HIS A 54 5.91 -2.34 2.32
CA HIS A 54 4.79 -2.87 3.09
C HIS A 54 4.62 -2.11 4.40
N LEU A 55 3.37 -1.82 4.78
CA LEU A 55 3.05 -1.18 6.06
C LEU A 55 3.47 -2.03 7.27
N GLN A 56 3.41 -3.36 7.13
CA GLN A 56 3.77 -4.30 8.19
C GLN A 56 5.22 -4.18 8.67
N ASP A 57 6.11 -3.64 7.82
CA ASP A 57 7.52 -3.45 8.16
C ASP A 57 7.71 -2.21 9.06
N GLU A 58 6.70 -1.33 9.14
CA GLU A 58 6.78 -0.05 9.85
C GLU A 58 5.90 0.01 11.12
N ILE A 59 4.98 -0.95 11.30
CA ILE A 59 4.07 -0.94 12.45
C ILE A 59 4.31 -2.11 13.40
N GLU A 60 4.39 -1.82 14.69
CA GLU A 60 4.51 -2.86 15.73
C GLU A 60 3.18 -3.60 15.93
N GLY A 61 3.25 -4.91 16.17
CA GLY A 61 2.07 -5.73 16.48
C GLY A 61 1.17 -6.07 15.29
N PHE A 62 1.66 -5.93 14.05
CA PHE A 62 0.95 -6.36 12.86
C PHE A 62 0.61 -7.86 12.90
N THR A 63 -0.58 -8.24 12.42
CA THR A 63 -0.95 -9.63 12.21
C THR A 63 -1.94 -9.76 11.05
N TYR A 64 -1.64 -10.66 10.12
CA TYR A 64 -2.51 -11.00 8.98
C TYR A 64 -3.88 -11.54 9.39
N LYS A 65 -4.08 -11.91 10.67
CA LYS A 65 -5.39 -12.33 11.18
C LYS A 65 -6.34 -11.17 11.45
N LYS A 66 -5.80 -9.96 11.69
CA LYS A 66 -6.60 -8.79 12.12
C LYS A 66 -6.44 -7.59 11.20
N HIS A 67 -5.36 -7.53 10.44
CA HIS A 67 -5.00 -6.37 9.64
C HIS A 67 -4.87 -6.76 8.17
N ALA A 68 -5.35 -5.88 7.29
CA ALA A 68 -5.04 -5.96 5.87
C ALA A 68 -3.58 -5.55 5.66
N ASP A 69 -2.89 -6.23 4.74
CA ASP A 69 -1.59 -5.78 4.27
C ASP A 69 -1.79 -4.58 3.33
N ILE A 70 -1.10 -3.46 3.61
CA ILE A 70 -1.15 -2.26 2.80
C ILE A 70 0.23 -2.12 2.14
N ILE A 71 0.24 -2.16 0.81
CA ILE A 71 1.45 -2.19 0.01
C ILE A 71 1.43 -0.96 -0.90
N ALA A 72 2.46 -0.13 -0.80
CA ALA A 72 2.73 0.90 -1.79
C ALA A 72 3.60 0.26 -2.89
N MET A 73 3.19 0.36 -4.16
CA MET A 73 3.95 -0.18 -5.29
C MET A 73 4.22 0.91 -6.34
N GLN A 74 5.46 0.96 -6.82
CA GLN A 74 5.83 1.82 -7.93
C GLN A 74 5.20 1.27 -9.20
N LEU A 75 4.54 2.14 -9.98
CA LEU A 75 4.01 1.71 -11.27
C LEU A 75 5.16 1.17 -12.13
N PRO A 76 5.00 -0.02 -12.75
CA PRO A 76 6.00 -0.52 -13.66
C PRO A 76 6.22 0.49 -14.77
N ALA A 77 7.50 0.70 -15.14
CA ALA A 77 7.84 1.57 -16.26
C ALA A 77 7.03 1.12 -17.49
N PRO A 78 6.44 2.05 -18.27
CA PRO A 78 5.73 1.66 -19.47
C PRO A 78 6.69 0.86 -20.36
N ILE A 79 6.31 -0.37 -20.68
CA ILE A 79 7.05 -1.21 -21.62
C ILE A 79 7.12 -0.41 -22.93
N LYS A 80 8.33 0.03 -23.32
CA LYS A 80 8.54 0.65 -24.62
C LYS A 80 8.22 -0.43 -25.67
N LYS A 81 7.11 -0.24 -26.38
CA LYS A 81 6.80 -1.00 -27.61
C LYS A 81 7.74 -0.57 -28.72
#